data_AF-A0A485ADD0-F1
#
_entry.id   AF-A0A485ADD0-F1
#
_cell.length_a   1.000
_cell.length_b   1.000
_cell.length_c   1.000
_cell.angle_alpha   90.00
_cell.angle_beta   90.00
_cell.angle_gamma   90.00
#
_symmetry.space_group_name_H-M   'P 1'
#
loop_
_entity.id
_entity.type
_entity.pdbx_description
1 polymer ?
#
loop_
_entity_poly.entity_id
_entity_poly.type
_entity_poly.pdbx_seq_one_letter_code
_entity_poly.pdbx_strand_id
1 'polypeptide(L)'
;MKFFQKTKWLLTGGGIAVLFSVLLTNVVMLNNQRAQLDTLSHELLAHAEEVTTQIISSIHHAQMRQLDGCNKQAIAALREVIWKYARVEDIGIVENGKLACTANWGMLDKPLPLPAEKYVVPNGYSIYKGVKNYLPYGVVLDMSQQGNIVFFYVLHLLLAHFPGSTTALIFL
;
A
#
# COMPACT_ATOMS: atom_id res chain seq x y z
N MET A 1 65.21 -5.21 36.00
CA MET A 1 64.44 -5.89 34.93
C MET A 1 63.00 -6.29 35.28
N LYS A 2 62.58 -6.47 36.55
CA LYS A 2 61.21 -6.89 36.90
C LYS A 2 60.11 -5.82 36.75
N PHE A 3 60.46 -4.52 36.78
CA PHE A 3 59.48 -3.42 36.67
C PHE A 3 58.88 -3.29 35.26
N PHE A 4 59.73 -3.29 34.22
CA PHE A 4 59.30 -3.22 32.82
C PHE A 4 58.36 -4.36 32.37
N GLN A 5 58.48 -5.53 32.98
CA GLN A 5 57.62 -6.66 32.68
C GLN A 5 56.20 -6.43 33.22
N LYS A 6 56.06 -5.93 34.46
CA LYS A 6 54.75 -5.60 35.05
C LYS A 6 54.03 -4.49 34.29
N THR A 7 54.75 -3.47 33.81
CA THR A 7 54.15 -2.39 33.01
C THR A 7 53.62 -2.89 31.67
N LYS A 8 54.31 -3.84 31.02
CA LYS A 8 53.84 -4.48 29.79
C LYS A 8 52.55 -5.29 29.99
N TRP A 9 52.45 -6.05 31.08
CA TRP A 9 51.23 -6.81 31.42
C TRP A 9 50.02 -5.91 31.74
N LEU A 10 50.26 -4.76 32.35
CA LEU A 10 49.20 -3.78 32.62
C LEU A 10 48.70 -3.11 31.34
N LEU A 11 49.60 -2.78 30.40
CA LEU A 11 49.24 -2.17 29.12
C LEU A 11 48.48 -3.13 28.21
N THR A 12 48.90 -4.41 28.15
CA THR A 12 48.17 -5.41 27.35
C THR A 12 46.81 -5.74 27.94
N GLY A 13 46.69 -5.84 29.27
CA GLY A 13 45.41 -6.03 29.95
C GLY A 13 44.44 -4.86 29.73
N GLY A 14 44.93 -3.62 29.82
CA GLY A 14 44.14 -2.43 29.53
C GLY A 14 43.63 -2.37 28.10
N GLY A 15 44.48 -2.69 27.12
CA GLY A 15 44.08 -2.74 25.70
C GLY A 15 43.02 -3.79 25.42
N ILE A 16 43.13 -4.97 26.02
CA ILE A 16 42.14 -6.05 25.89
C ILE A 16 40.80 -5.63 26.50
N ALA A 17 40.80 -4.98 27.67
CA ALA A 17 39.58 -4.52 28.32
C ALA A 17 38.82 -3.47 27.49
N VAL A 18 39.54 -2.53 26.86
CA VAL A 18 38.94 -1.52 25.97
C VAL A 18 38.38 -2.16 24.70
N LEU A 19 39.10 -3.10 24.09
CA LEU A 19 38.58 -3.84 22.93
C LEU A 19 37.31 -4.62 23.29
N PHE A 20 37.31 -5.26 24.47
CA PHE A 20 36.17 -6.04 24.93
C PHE A 20 34.93 -5.16 25.23
N SER A 21 35.12 -3.99 25.84
CA SER A 21 34.03 -3.06 26.09
C SER A 21 33.44 -2.47 24.80
N VAL A 22 34.29 -2.17 23.82
CA VAL A 22 33.86 -1.71 22.49
C VAL A 22 33.07 -2.80 21.78
N LEU A 23 33.53 -4.06 21.81
CA LEU A 23 32.81 -5.19 21.20
C LEU A 23 31.44 -5.42 21.86
N LEU A 24 31.38 -5.42 23.19
CA LEU A 24 30.13 -5.57 23.93
C LEU A 24 29.12 -4.46 23.59
N THR A 25 29.59 -3.21 23.54
CA THR A 25 28.74 -2.05 23.20
C THR A 25 28.17 -2.18 21.79
N ASN A 26 28.99 -2.59 20.82
CA ASN A 26 28.53 -2.80 19.44
C ASN A 26 27.50 -3.94 19.35
N VAL A 27 27.71 -5.06 20.05
CA VAL A 27 26.76 -6.19 20.06
C VAL A 27 25.41 -5.78 20.65
N VAL A 28 25.43 -5.06 21.78
CA VAL A 28 24.19 -4.57 22.42
C VAL A 28 23.48 -3.57 21.52
N MET A 29 24.20 -2.62 20.93
CA MET A 29 23.65 -1.64 20.00
C MET A 29 23.03 -2.30 18.77
N LEU A 30 23.72 -3.27 18.16
CA LEU A 30 23.24 -4.01 17.00
C LEU A 30 21.98 -4.83 17.31
N ASN A 31 21.91 -5.47 18.48
CA ASN A 31 20.72 -6.21 18.88
C ASN A 31 19.53 -5.28 19.13
N ASN A 32 19.76 -4.13 19.78
CA ASN A 32 18.70 -3.16 20.02
C ASN A 32 18.20 -2.51 18.73
N GLN A 33 19.12 -2.18 17.81
CA GLN A 33 18.78 -1.67 16.47
C GLN A 33 18.00 -2.71 15.66
N ARG A 34 18.40 -3.99 15.70
CA ARG A 34 17.66 -5.08 15.02
C ARG A 34 16.26 -5.24 15.57
N ALA A 35 16.09 -5.23 16.90
CA ALA A 35 14.77 -5.34 17.52
C ALA A 35 13.86 -4.16 17.12
N GLN A 36 14.38 -2.94 17.09
CA GLN A 36 13.64 -1.77 16.63
C GLN A 36 13.31 -1.82 15.13
N LEU A 37 14.24 -2.30 14.31
CA LEU A 37 14.03 -2.46 12.87
C LEU A 37 12.96 -3.53 12.59
N ASP A 38 12.94 -4.60 13.37
CA ASP A 38 12.01 -5.71 13.25
C ASP A 38 10.58 -5.28 13.65
N THR A 39 10.44 -4.56 14.77
CA THR A 39 9.14 -3.99 15.17
C THR A 39 8.61 -2.99 14.15
N LEU A 40 9.48 -2.13 13.62
CA LEU A 40 9.11 -1.14 12.61
C LEU A 40 8.70 -1.82 11.29
N SER A 41 9.44 -2.85 10.88
CA SER A 41 9.12 -3.63 9.68
C SER A 41 7.79 -4.36 9.86
N HIS A 42 7.55 -4.96 11.02
CA HIS A 42 6.30 -5.64 11.33
C HIS A 42 5.10 -4.71 11.36
N GLU A 43 5.23 -3.52 11.95
CA GLU A 43 4.13 -2.54 12.01
C GLU A 43 3.82 -1.98 10.62
N LEU A 44 4.84 -1.65 9.83
CA LEU A 44 4.67 -1.17 8.45
C LEU A 44 4.05 -2.26 7.55
N LEU A 45 4.48 -3.50 7.70
CA LEU A 45 3.93 -4.64 6.96
C LEU A 45 2.49 -4.94 7.37
N ALA A 46 2.20 -4.96 8.67
CA ALA A 46 0.85 -5.20 9.19
C ALA A 46 -0.12 -4.11 8.72
N HIS A 47 0.32 -2.85 8.68
CA HIS A 47 -0.49 -1.75 8.17
C HIS A 47 -0.74 -1.88 6.66
N ALA A 48 0.28 -2.25 5.87
CA ALA A 48 0.12 -2.49 4.45
C ALA A 48 -0.81 -3.69 4.16
N GLU A 49 -0.73 -4.75 4.97
CA GLU A 49 -1.60 -5.93 4.90
C GLU A 49 -3.05 -5.60 5.27
N GLU A 50 -3.27 -4.79 6.31
CA GLU A 50 -4.60 -4.33 6.72
C GLU A 50 -5.27 -3.50 5.61
N VAL A 51 -4.55 -2.50 5.07
CA VAL A 51 -5.05 -1.65 3.99
C VAL A 51 -5.38 -2.48 2.75
N THR A 52 -4.52 -3.42 2.38
CA THR A 52 -4.75 -4.33 1.25
C THR A 52 -5.97 -5.21 1.49
N THR A 53 -6.07 -5.82 2.67
CA THR A 53 -7.18 -6.71 3.03
C THR A 53 -8.52 -5.99 2.96
N GLN A 54 -8.55 -4.72 3.39
CA GLN A 54 -9.71 -3.87 3.25
C GLN A 54 -10.08 -3.64 1.78
N ILE A 55 -9.10 -3.31 0.93
CA ILE A 55 -9.31 -3.10 -0.50
C ILE A 55 -9.84 -4.38 -1.18
N ILE A 56 -9.18 -5.53 -1.01
CA ILE A 56 -9.61 -6.82 -1.59
C ILE A 56 -11.02 -7.18 -1.11
N SER A 57 -11.29 -7.06 0.19
CA SER A 57 -12.60 -7.37 0.75
C SER A 57 -13.68 -6.46 0.17
N SER A 58 -13.37 -5.19 -0.10
CA SER A 58 -14.31 -4.25 -0.72
C SER A 58 -14.69 -4.67 -2.14
N ILE A 59 -13.69 -5.13 -2.90
CA ILE A 59 -13.86 -5.61 -4.26
C ILE A 59 -14.71 -6.87 -4.27
N HIS A 60 -14.38 -7.83 -3.43
CA HIS A 60 -15.12 -9.08 -3.32
C HIS A 60 -16.58 -8.83 -2.91
N HIS A 61 -16.83 -7.97 -1.92
CA HIS A 61 -18.19 -7.63 -1.49
C HIS A 61 -19.00 -6.92 -2.58
N ALA A 62 -18.38 -6.03 -3.35
CA ALA A 62 -19.04 -5.36 -4.47
C ALA A 62 -19.39 -6.35 -5.60
N GLN A 63 -18.48 -7.28 -5.91
CA GLN A 63 -18.70 -8.29 -6.94
C GLN A 63 -19.78 -9.31 -6.57
N MET A 64 -19.82 -9.74 -5.31
CA MET A 64 -20.84 -10.66 -4.80
C MET A 64 -22.27 -10.09 -4.90
N ARG A 65 -22.43 -8.77 -5.08
CA ARG A 65 -23.72 -8.12 -5.28
C ARG A 65 -24.28 -8.29 -6.71
N GLN A 66 -23.52 -8.90 -7.64
CA GLN A 66 -23.94 -9.17 -9.03
C GLN A 66 -24.58 -7.95 -9.69
N LEU A 67 -23.83 -6.84 -9.71
CA LEU A 67 -24.33 -5.56 -10.20
C LEU A 67 -24.36 -5.53 -11.73
N ASP A 68 -25.53 -5.87 -12.28
CA ASP A 68 -25.83 -5.75 -13.70
C ASP A 68 -26.18 -4.31 -14.07
N GLY A 69 -25.12 -3.52 -14.21
CA GLY A 69 -25.17 -2.16 -14.74
C GLY A 69 -25.61 -1.07 -13.76
N CYS A 70 -25.67 0.16 -14.28
CA CYS A 70 -25.91 1.38 -13.52
C CYS A 70 -27.40 1.64 -13.28
N ASN A 71 -28.00 0.90 -12.35
CA ASN A 71 -29.33 1.21 -11.82
C ASN A 71 -29.25 1.79 -10.39
N LYS A 72 -30.38 2.29 -9.88
CA LYS A 72 -30.44 2.94 -8.56
C LYS A 72 -30.03 2.00 -7.43
N GLN A 73 -30.38 0.72 -7.53
CA GLN A 73 -30.06 -0.32 -6.56
C GLN A 73 -28.55 -0.61 -6.55
N ALA A 74 -27.93 -0.66 -7.73
CA ALA A 74 -26.50 -0.84 -7.88
C ALA A 74 -25.74 0.33 -7.26
N ILE A 75 -26.12 1.58 -7.55
CA ILE A 75 -25.51 2.76 -6.95
C ILE A 75 -25.67 2.75 -5.42
N ALA A 76 -26.83 2.36 -4.90
CA ALA A 76 -27.03 2.22 -3.45
C ALA A 76 -26.11 1.15 -2.85
N ALA A 77 -25.98 -0.01 -3.51
CA ALA A 77 -25.08 -1.07 -3.09
C ALA A 77 -23.61 -0.62 -3.12
N LEU A 78 -23.19 0.17 -4.12
CA LEU A 78 -21.85 0.75 -4.18
C LEU A 78 -21.61 1.72 -3.00
N ARG A 79 -22.62 2.53 -2.63
CA ARG A 79 -22.50 3.46 -1.50
C ARG A 79 -22.27 2.74 -0.18
N GLU A 80 -22.99 1.63 0.05
CA GLU A 80 -22.77 0.79 1.23
C GLU A 80 -21.33 0.24 1.27
N VAL A 81 -20.77 -0.11 0.11
CA VAL A 81 -19.37 -0.56 0.03
C VAL A 81 -18.44 0.59 0.39
N ILE A 82 -18.55 1.76 -0.25
CA ILE A 82 -17.66 2.91 0.04
C ILE A 82 -17.68 3.30 1.51
N TRP A 83 -18.86 3.33 2.14
CA TRP A 83 -18.98 3.67 3.56
C TRP A 83 -18.19 2.73 4.47
N LYS A 84 -17.98 1.49 4.04
CA LYS A 84 -17.20 0.49 4.78
C LYS A 84 -15.68 0.66 4.59
N TYR A 85 -15.23 1.36 3.54
CA TYR A 85 -13.81 1.40 3.15
C TYR A 85 -13.31 2.83 2.98
N ALA A 86 -12.81 3.41 4.07
CA ALA A 86 -12.36 4.80 4.15
C ALA A 86 -11.18 5.18 3.22
N ARG A 87 -10.50 4.20 2.62
CA ARG A 87 -9.37 4.42 1.70
C ARG A 87 -9.77 4.43 0.22
N VAL A 88 -11.05 4.18 -0.06
CA VAL A 88 -11.62 4.22 -1.40
C VAL A 88 -12.34 5.55 -1.57
N GLU A 89 -11.88 6.36 -2.51
CA GLU A 89 -12.43 7.71 -2.77
C GLU A 89 -13.75 7.63 -3.54
N ASP A 90 -13.84 6.69 -4.49
CA ASP A 90 -15.08 6.39 -5.20
C ASP A 90 -15.06 4.95 -5.76
N ILE A 91 -16.23 4.42 -6.11
CA ILE A 91 -16.41 3.14 -6.79
C ILE A 91 -17.44 3.35 -7.89
N GLY A 92 -17.17 2.81 -9.07
CA GLY A 92 -18.07 2.92 -10.21
C GLY A 92 -18.22 1.64 -11.00
N ILE A 93 -19.17 1.71 -11.93
CA ILE A 93 -19.45 0.64 -12.90
C ILE A 93 -19.08 1.14 -14.29
N VAL A 94 -18.39 0.27 -15.03
CA VAL A 94 -17.98 0.43 -16.40
C VAL A 94 -18.94 -0.34 -17.29
N GLU A 95 -19.53 0.35 -18.25
CA GLU A 95 -20.37 -0.25 -19.30
C GLU A 95 -19.81 0.15 -20.66
N ASN A 96 -19.67 -0.82 -21.58
CA ASN A 96 -19.18 -0.57 -22.94
C ASN A 96 -17.83 0.18 -22.97
N GLY A 97 -16.93 -0.11 -22.02
CA GLY A 97 -15.61 0.52 -21.90
C GLY A 97 -15.62 1.96 -21.37
N LYS A 98 -16.76 2.43 -20.85
CA LYS A 98 -16.92 3.77 -20.28
C LYS A 98 -17.42 3.68 -18.83
N LEU A 99 -16.90 4.53 -17.96
CA LEU A 99 -17.44 4.76 -16.63
C LEU A 99 -18.85 5.32 -16.76
N ALA A 100 -19.85 4.56 -16.35
CA ALA A 100 -21.26 4.89 -16.52
C ALA A 100 -21.86 5.53 -15.25
N CYS A 101 -21.48 5.05 -14.07
CA CYS A 101 -21.90 5.61 -12.79
C CYS A 101 -20.85 5.42 -11.71
N THR A 102 -20.95 6.22 -10.66
CA THR A 102 -20.20 6.03 -9.41
C THR A 102 -21.13 6.05 -8.19
N ALA A 103 -20.65 5.60 -7.05
CA ALA A 103 -21.42 5.62 -5.81
C ALA A 103 -21.69 7.06 -5.36
N ASN A 104 -20.66 7.92 -5.40
CA ASN A 104 -20.80 9.30 -4.94
C ASN A 104 -21.62 10.16 -5.89
N TRP A 105 -21.49 9.94 -7.21
CA TRP A 105 -22.10 10.80 -8.23
C TRP A 105 -23.34 10.20 -8.89
N GLY A 106 -23.63 8.93 -8.65
CA GLY A 106 -24.71 8.23 -9.33
C GLY A 106 -24.41 8.05 -10.83
N MET A 107 -25.46 8.05 -11.66
CA MET A 107 -25.28 7.99 -13.12
C MET A 107 -24.62 9.26 -13.64
N LEU A 108 -23.58 9.09 -14.45
CA LEU A 108 -22.89 10.21 -15.09
C LEU A 108 -23.67 10.65 -16.33
N ASP A 109 -23.96 11.95 -16.44
CA ASP A 109 -24.64 12.52 -17.61
C ASP A 109 -23.90 12.22 -18.93
N LYS A 110 -22.58 12.10 -18.85
CA LYS A 110 -21.71 11.71 -19.97
C LYS A 110 -20.77 10.61 -19.50
N PRO A 111 -20.98 9.35 -19.93
CA PRO A 111 -20.07 8.26 -19.61
C PRO A 111 -18.65 8.54 -20.08
N LEU A 112 -17.68 8.38 -19.19
CA LEU A 112 -16.28 8.73 -19.45
C LEU A 112 -15.53 7.50 -19.99
N PRO A 113 -14.87 7.57 -21.16
CA PRO A 113 -14.07 6.45 -21.66
C PRO A 113 -12.92 6.17 -20.70
N LEU A 114 -12.61 4.89 -20.48
CA LEU A 114 -11.42 4.52 -19.69
C LEU A 114 -10.12 4.90 -20.43
N PRO A 115 -9.01 5.16 -19.70
CA PRO A 115 -7.73 5.44 -20.33
C PRO A 115 -7.25 4.25 -21.17
N ALA A 116 -6.55 4.53 -22.26
CA ALA A 116 -5.98 3.46 -23.10
C ALA A 116 -4.78 2.77 -22.41
N GLU A 117 -3.95 3.56 -21.73
CA GLU A 117 -2.80 3.06 -21.00
C GLU A 117 -3.23 2.43 -19.68
N LYS A 118 -2.95 1.14 -19.53
CA LYS A 118 -3.27 0.36 -18.34
C LYS A 118 -2.23 -0.71 -18.10
N TYR A 119 -1.96 -0.98 -16.83
CA TYR A 119 -1.17 -2.12 -16.41
C TYR A 119 -2.11 -3.27 -16.05
N VAL A 120 -1.99 -4.40 -16.74
CA VAL A 120 -2.80 -5.59 -16.46
C VAL A 120 -1.99 -6.55 -15.59
N VAL A 121 -2.55 -6.91 -14.44
CA VAL A 121 -1.96 -7.91 -13.54
C VAL A 121 -2.49 -9.33 -13.83
N PRO A 122 -1.71 -10.39 -13.50
CA PRO A 122 -2.08 -11.77 -13.79
C PRO A 122 -3.43 -12.24 -13.19
N ASN A 123 -3.85 -11.63 -12.09
CA ASN A 123 -5.12 -11.84 -11.38
C ASN A 123 -6.36 -11.19 -12.07
N GLY A 124 -6.17 -10.51 -13.21
CA GLY A 124 -7.25 -9.90 -13.98
C GLY A 124 -7.61 -8.45 -13.63
N TYR A 125 -6.88 -7.77 -12.74
CA TYR A 125 -7.08 -6.33 -12.54
C TYR A 125 -6.39 -5.51 -13.65
N SER A 126 -7.01 -4.39 -14.02
CA SER A 126 -6.41 -3.34 -14.84
C SER A 126 -6.18 -2.10 -13.99
N ILE A 127 -4.95 -1.62 -13.91
CA ILE A 127 -4.54 -0.48 -13.09
C ILE A 127 -4.25 0.72 -14.00
N TYR A 128 -4.81 1.86 -13.63
CA TYR A 128 -4.68 3.14 -14.31
C TYR A 128 -4.05 4.13 -13.34
N LYS A 129 -2.87 4.65 -13.65
CA LYS A 129 -2.15 5.57 -12.77
C LYS A 129 -2.40 7.02 -13.14
N GLY A 130 -2.55 7.87 -12.14
CA GLY A 130 -2.55 9.32 -12.28
C GLY A 130 -3.65 9.85 -13.21
N VAL A 131 -4.83 9.24 -13.18
CA VAL A 131 -5.96 9.71 -13.97
C VAL A 131 -6.43 11.08 -13.48
N LYS A 132 -6.87 11.90 -14.42
CA LYS A 132 -7.36 13.26 -14.17
C LYS A 132 -8.75 13.40 -14.73
N ASN A 133 -9.56 14.26 -14.13
CA ASN A 133 -10.91 14.62 -14.61
C ASN A 133 -11.93 13.47 -14.66
N TYR A 134 -11.71 12.38 -13.92
CA TYR A 134 -12.72 11.33 -13.76
C TYR A 134 -13.73 11.65 -12.66
N LEU A 135 -13.32 12.44 -11.67
CA LEU A 135 -14.17 12.96 -10.62
C LEU A 135 -14.26 14.50 -10.73
N PRO A 136 -15.42 15.10 -10.41
CA PRO A 136 -15.71 16.51 -10.73
C PRO A 136 -14.92 17.53 -9.89
N TYR A 137 -14.21 17.09 -8.84
CA TYR A 137 -13.41 17.96 -7.97
C TYR A 137 -11.93 18.05 -8.38
N GLY A 138 -11.57 17.57 -9.59
CA GLY A 138 -10.30 17.92 -10.25
C GLY A 138 -9.04 17.33 -9.61
N VAL A 139 -9.16 16.21 -8.89
CA VAL A 139 -8.03 15.52 -8.26
C VAL A 139 -7.36 14.53 -9.21
N VAL A 140 -6.08 14.27 -8.95
CA VAL A 140 -5.32 13.18 -9.59
C VAL A 140 -5.48 11.93 -8.74
N LEU A 141 -5.97 10.86 -9.34
CA LEU A 141 -6.28 9.61 -8.66
C LEU A 141 -5.67 8.43 -9.41
N ASP A 142 -5.52 7.31 -8.72
CA ASP A 142 -5.32 6.03 -9.38
C ASP A 142 -6.66 5.29 -9.47
N MET A 143 -6.79 4.43 -10.47
CA MET A 143 -7.94 3.55 -10.62
C MET A 143 -7.52 2.09 -10.75
N SER A 144 -8.30 1.19 -10.18
CA SER A 144 -8.21 -0.25 -10.44
C SER A 144 -9.55 -0.79 -10.91
N GLN A 145 -9.56 -1.52 -12.02
CA GLN A 145 -10.74 -2.14 -12.60
C GLN A 145 -10.64 -3.67 -12.51
N GLN A 146 -11.74 -4.32 -12.16
CA GLN A 146 -11.93 -5.76 -12.31
C GLN A 146 -13.32 -6.04 -12.86
N GLY A 147 -13.41 -6.75 -13.99
CA GLY A 147 -14.68 -6.93 -14.68
C GLY A 147 -15.30 -5.58 -15.07
N ASN A 148 -16.54 -5.34 -14.62
CA ASN A 148 -17.27 -4.10 -14.82
C ASN A 148 -17.15 -3.11 -13.65
N ILE A 149 -16.41 -3.41 -12.58
CA ILE A 149 -16.28 -2.50 -11.42
C ILE A 149 -14.93 -1.79 -11.48
N VAL A 150 -14.92 -0.50 -11.11
CA VAL A 150 -13.71 0.32 -11.00
C VAL A 150 -13.67 1.06 -9.66
N PHE A 151 -12.49 1.09 -9.04
CA PHE A 151 -12.22 1.72 -7.75
C PHE A 151 -11.30 2.91 -7.97
N PHE A 152 -11.56 4.01 -7.26
CA PHE A 152 -10.75 5.23 -7.26
C PHE A 152 -10.09 5.41 -5.90
N TYR A 153 -8.80 5.73 -5.88
CA TYR A 153 -8.06 5.95 -4.65
C TYR A 153 -6.89 6.90 -4.86
N VAL A 154 -6.53 7.66 -3.82
CA VAL A 154 -5.28 8.43 -3.79
C VAL A 154 -4.17 7.53 -3.26
N LEU A 155 -3.26 7.10 -4.13
CA LEU A 155 -2.08 6.35 -3.72
C LEU A 155 -0.99 7.29 -3.18
N HIS A 156 -1.23 7.98 -2.06
CA HIS A 156 -0.26 8.94 -1.50
C HIS A 156 0.93 8.28 -0.76
N LEU A 157 0.94 6.96 -0.56
CA LEU A 157 1.89 6.31 0.37
C LEU A 157 2.64 5.08 -0.13
N LEU A 158 2.28 4.48 -1.27
CA LEU A 158 2.86 3.18 -1.65
C LEU A 158 4.08 3.26 -2.61
N LEU A 159 4.29 4.38 -3.29
CA LEU A 159 5.44 4.54 -4.20
C LEU A 159 6.58 5.40 -3.63
N ALA A 160 6.33 6.23 -2.62
CA ALA A 160 7.34 7.08 -2.03
C ALA A 160 8.41 6.31 -1.22
N HIS A 161 8.08 5.11 -0.73
CA HIS A 161 8.98 4.31 0.12
C HIS A 161 9.63 3.11 -0.60
N PHE A 162 9.21 2.78 -1.82
CA PHE A 162 9.73 1.63 -2.57
C PHE A 162 9.90 1.95 -4.07
N PRO A 163 10.97 2.68 -4.45
CA PRO A 163 11.31 2.89 -5.86
C PRO A 163 11.91 1.59 -6.40
N GLY A 164 11.06 0.69 -6.89
CA GLY A 164 11.50 -0.55 -7.56
C GLY A 164 10.85 -1.84 -7.06
N SER A 165 9.93 -1.79 -6.11
CA SER A 165 9.31 -3.01 -5.57
C SER A 165 8.01 -3.34 -6.31
N THR A 166 8.08 -4.38 -7.15
CA THR A 166 6.92 -5.08 -7.77
C THR A 166 5.92 -5.61 -6.74
N THR A 167 6.22 -5.55 -5.44
CA THR A 167 5.37 -6.06 -4.35
C THR A 167 4.03 -5.35 -4.22
N ALA A 168 3.90 -4.09 -4.66
CA ALA A 168 2.60 -3.40 -4.64
C ALA A 168 1.57 -4.03 -5.60
N LEU A 169 2.00 -4.87 -6.54
CA LEU A 169 1.16 -5.64 -7.46
C LEU A 169 0.87 -7.07 -6.99
N ILE A 170 1.53 -7.52 -5.92
CA ILE A 170 1.35 -8.88 -5.37
C ILE A 170 0.11 -8.96 -4.46
N PHE A 171 -0.39 -7.79 -4.04
CA PHE A 171 -1.46 -7.64 -3.07
C PHE A 171 -2.81 -7.25 -3.70
N LEU A 172 -2.86 -7.04 -5.01
CA LEU A 172 -4.09 -7.18 -5.81
C LEU A 172 -4.04 -8.53 -6.49
#